data_AF-A0A0T6AF71-F1
#
_entry.id   AF-A0A0T6AF71-F1
#
_cell.length_a   1.000
_cell.length_b   1.000
_cell.length_c   1.000
_cell.angle_alpha   90.00
_cell.angle_beta   90.00
_cell.angle_gamma   90.00
#
_symmetry.space_group_name_H-M   'P 1'
#
loop_
_entity.id
_entity.type
_entity.pdbx_description
1 polymer ?
#
loop_
_entity_poly.entity_id
_entity_poly.type
_entity_poly.pdbx_seq_one_letter_code
_entity_poly.pdbx_strand_id
1 'polypeptide(L)'
;MLFLVWAVLALAGMRDGRQRNGVPRFALVLTFFLAVLGSTLLLPDRYSVGWLLLSITPVFSVTGVLLLAALIDLRFLGGTIFRPRAATGLAVLVVAVSVPLYASSLGLVPYDVYVLGYRGGPVLPIFLVAAVALSATGRHVLSFAILLAAATRELGLLPSDNYFDHLTDGLTFILSAGFLIFSAPRKKLSV
;
A
#
# COMPACT_ATOMS: atom_id res chain seq x y z
N MET A 1 -0.98 -16.68 -14.34
CA MET A 1 0.35 -16.88 -14.97
C MET A 1 1.24 -15.63 -14.90
N LEU A 2 0.78 -14.47 -15.39
CA LEU A 2 1.56 -13.20 -15.35
C LEU A 2 1.99 -12.76 -13.95
N PHE A 3 1.13 -12.93 -12.95
CA PHE A 3 1.45 -12.63 -11.53
C PHE A 3 2.59 -13.50 -10.97
N LEU A 4 2.66 -14.77 -11.40
CA LEU A 4 3.68 -15.73 -10.97
C LEU A 4 5.02 -15.44 -11.63
N VAL A 5 5.01 -15.13 -12.94
CA VAL A 5 6.20 -14.68 -13.68
C VAL A 5 6.73 -13.37 -13.11
N TRP A 6 5.84 -12.44 -12.73
CA TRP A 6 6.23 -11.15 -12.14
C TRP A 6 6.73 -11.29 -10.69
N ALA A 7 6.11 -12.12 -9.86
CA ALA A 7 6.58 -12.42 -8.50
C ALA A 7 7.98 -13.05 -8.52
N VAL A 8 8.24 -13.95 -9.48
CA VAL A 8 9.56 -14.55 -9.69
C VAL A 8 10.58 -13.50 -10.15
N LEU A 9 10.20 -12.57 -11.04
CA LEU A 9 11.09 -11.49 -11.48
C LEU A 9 11.35 -10.43 -10.39
N ALA A 10 10.37 -10.12 -9.54
CA ALA A 10 10.53 -9.24 -8.40
C ALA A 10 11.43 -9.86 -7.32
N LEU A 11 11.25 -11.17 -7.05
CA LEU A 11 12.12 -11.94 -6.16
C LEU A 11 13.54 -12.12 -6.75
N ALA A 12 13.66 -12.24 -8.07
CA ALA A 12 14.96 -12.27 -8.76
C ALA A 12 15.65 -10.91 -8.76
N GLY A 13 14.90 -9.81 -8.92
CA GLY A 13 15.41 -8.44 -8.83
C GLY A 13 15.82 -8.03 -7.41
N MET A 14 15.23 -8.64 -6.38
CA MET A 14 15.69 -8.54 -4.98
C MET A 14 17.00 -9.30 -4.71
N ARG A 15 17.38 -10.23 -5.58
CA ARG A 15 18.57 -11.07 -5.45
C ARG A 15 19.85 -10.37 -5.93
N ASP A 16 19.72 -9.36 -6.78
CA ASP A 16 20.85 -8.60 -7.29
C ASP A 16 21.22 -7.44 -6.37
N GLY A 17 22.20 -7.71 -5.50
CA GLY A 17 22.98 -6.67 -4.83
C GLY A 17 23.08 -6.77 -3.31
N ARG A 18 23.92 -7.71 -2.85
CA ARG A 18 24.57 -7.72 -1.51
C ARG A 18 23.68 -7.87 -0.27
N GLN A 19 23.13 -9.05 0.05
CA GLN A 19 22.91 -9.40 1.48
C GLN A 19 22.93 -10.93 1.71
N ARG A 20 24.08 -11.46 2.13
CA ARG A 20 24.26 -12.84 2.61
C ARG A 20 23.56 -13.11 3.97
N ASN A 21 22.99 -12.08 4.62
CA ASN A 21 22.37 -12.13 5.95
C ASN A 21 20.85 -11.81 5.97
N GLY A 22 20.18 -11.73 4.82
CA GLY A 22 18.78 -11.25 4.72
C GLY A 22 17.71 -12.28 5.11
N VAL A 23 18.02 -13.59 5.02
CA VAL A 23 17.07 -14.69 5.28
C VAL A 23 16.50 -14.69 6.71
N PRO A 24 17.30 -14.55 7.79
CA PRO A 24 16.74 -14.51 9.15
C PRO A 24 15.91 -13.24 9.42
N ARG A 25 16.18 -12.14 8.70
CA ARG A 25 15.49 -10.85 8.90
C ARG A 25 14.14 -10.81 8.16
N PHE A 26 14.09 -11.36 6.95
CA PHE A 26 12.84 -11.57 6.22
C PHE A 26 11.90 -12.53 6.98
N ALA A 27 12.46 -13.61 7.54
CA ALA A 27 11.70 -14.52 8.40
C ALA A 27 11.11 -13.79 9.62
N LEU A 28 11.83 -12.83 10.20
CA LEU A 28 11.35 -12.04 11.35
C LEU A 28 10.20 -11.10 11.00
N VAL A 29 10.27 -10.42 9.84
CA VAL A 29 9.16 -9.58 9.33
C VAL A 29 7.94 -10.42 8.99
N LEU A 30 8.14 -11.54 8.30
CA LEU A 30 7.09 -12.48 7.97
C LEU A 30 6.46 -13.03 9.25
N THR A 31 7.26 -13.37 10.26
CA THR A 31 6.78 -13.83 11.57
C THR A 31 6.00 -12.74 12.29
N PHE A 32 6.45 -11.48 12.25
CA PHE A 32 5.69 -10.36 12.81
C PHE A 32 4.35 -10.18 12.09
N PHE A 33 4.32 -10.22 10.76
CA PHE A 33 3.09 -10.14 9.97
C PHE A 33 2.13 -11.30 10.27
N LEU A 34 2.66 -12.53 10.33
CA LEU A 34 1.91 -13.73 10.68
C LEU A 34 1.45 -13.72 12.15
N ALA A 35 2.20 -13.10 13.06
CA ALA A 35 1.79 -12.94 14.46
C ALA A 35 0.70 -11.87 14.62
N VAL A 36 0.77 -10.78 13.85
CA VAL A 36 -0.32 -9.78 13.79
C VAL A 36 -1.57 -10.42 13.18
N LEU A 37 -1.44 -11.11 12.04
CA LEU A 37 -2.52 -11.84 11.38
C LEU A 37 -3.09 -12.96 12.28
N GLY A 38 -2.22 -13.69 12.97
CA GLY A 38 -2.61 -14.71 13.94
C GLY A 38 -3.33 -14.12 15.15
N SER A 39 -2.85 -12.98 15.68
CA SER A 39 -3.51 -12.29 16.79
C SER A 39 -4.87 -11.71 16.41
N THR A 40 -5.09 -11.37 15.13
CA THR A 40 -6.40 -10.97 14.61
C THR A 40 -7.35 -12.14 14.39
N LEU A 41 -6.83 -13.35 14.11
CA LEU A 41 -7.65 -14.55 13.84
C LEU A 41 -7.91 -15.42 15.08
N LEU A 42 -7.09 -15.32 16.13
CA LEU A 42 -7.08 -16.24 17.28
C LEU A 42 -7.56 -15.62 18.61
N LEU A 43 -7.72 -14.30 18.70
CA LEU A 43 -8.18 -13.65 19.94
C LEU A 43 -9.70 -13.40 19.92
N PRO A 44 -10.42 -13.66 21.02
CA PRO A 44 -11.85 -13.37 21.12
C PRO A 44 -12.19 -11.90 20.82
N ASP A 45 -13.27 -11.71 20.07
CA ASP A 45 -13.77 -10.51 19.37
C ASP A 45 -13.83 -9.17 20.12
N ARG A 46 -13.39 -9.01 21.37
CA ARG A 46 -13.66 -7.77 22.14
C ARG A 46 -12.43 -7.10 22.76
N TYR A 47 -11.25 -7.71 22.68
CA TYR A 47 -10.04 -7.20 23.34
C TYR A 47 -8.78 -7.21 22.46
N SER A 48 -8.87 -7.63 21.20
CA SER A 48 -7.73 -7.58 20.30
C SER A 48 -7.53 -6.17 19.77
N VAL A 49 -6.26 -5.73 19.69
CA VAL A 49 -5.88 -4.52 18.94
C VAL A 49 -6.43 -4.58 17.51
N GLY A 50 -6.56 -5.80 16.96
CA GLY A 50 -7.25 -6.09 15.71
C GLY A 50 -8.68 -5.58 15.66
N TRP A 51 -9.48 -5.83 16.70
CA TRP A 51 -10.87 -5.35 16.74
C TRP A 51 -10.97 -3.84 16.87
N LEU A 52 -10.08 -3.20 17.66
CA LEU A 52 -10.01 -1.74 17.72
C LEU A 52 -9.64 -1.15 16.35
N LEU A 53 -8.66 -1.73 15.66
CA LEU A 53 -8.26 -1.29 14.32
C LEU A 53 -9.34 -1.51 13.27
N LEU A 54 -10.04 -2.65 13.32
CA LEU A 54 -11.20 -2.94 12.47
C LEU A 54 -12.41 -2.04 12.79
N SER A 55 -12.55 -1.60 14.04
CA SER A 55 -13.61 -0.66 14.45
C SER A 55 -13.35 0.76 13.94
N ILE A 56 -12.09 1.12 13.69
CA ILE A 56 -11.69 2.42 13.12
C ILE A 56 -11.68 2.37 11.59
N THR A 57 -11.20 1.26 11.02
CA THR A 57 -11.20 0.99 9.58
C THR A 57 -11.43 -0.51 9.38
N PRO A 58 -12.61 -0.94 8.87
CA PRO A 58 -12.95 -2.36 8.75
C PRO A 58 -12.05 -3.10 7.75
N VAL A 59 -11.29 -2.38 6.94
CA VAL A 59 -10.38 -2.91 5.93
C VAL A 59 -9.15 -2.01 5.85
N PHE A 60 -7.96 -2.62 5.90
CA PHE A 60 -6.72 -1.94 5.52
C PHE A 60 -6.51 -2.06 4.02
N SER A 61 -6.27 -0.94 3.34
CA SER A 61 -5.89 -0.96 1.94
C SER A 61 -4.53 -1.62 1.74
N VAL A 62 -4.33 -2.23 0.56
CA VAL A 62 -3.08 -2.91 0.19
C VAL A 62 -1.90 -1.95 0.26
N THR A 63 -2.09 -0.71 -0.17
CA THR A 63 -1.04 0.32 -0.12
C THR A 63 -0.69 0.70 1.31
N GLY A 64 -1.65 0.73 2.24
CA GLY A 64 -1.43 0.97 3.66
C GLY A 64 -0.58 -0.11 4.30
N VAL A 65 -0.92 -1.38 4.02
CA VAL A 65 -0.15 -2.55 4.45
C VAL A 65 1.31 -2.47 3.92
N LEU A 66 1.48 -2.15 2.64
CA LEU A 66 2.81 -2.01 2.02
C LEU A 66 3.59 -0.80 2.57
N LEU A 67 2.92 0.32 2.84
CA LEU A 67 3.55 1.51 3.42
C LEU A 67 4.03 1.21 4.84
N LEU A 68 3.21 0.57 5.68
CA LEU A 68 3.62 0.14 7.01
C LEU A 68 4.81 -0.82 6.96
N ALA A 69 4.77 -1.82 6.07
CA ALA A 69 5.89 -2.74 5.86
C ALA A 69 7.18 -1.99 5.45
N ALA A 70 7.07 -1.01 4.54
CA ALA A 70 8.20 -0.18 4.12
C ALA A 70 8.74 0.68 5.27
N LEU A 71 7.88 1.29 6.08
CA LEU A 71 8.29 2.09 7.24
C LEU A 71 8.97 1.24 8.31
N ILE A 72 8.46 0.02 8.57
CA ILE A 72 9.07 -0.94 9.50
C ILE A 72 10.46 -1.36 8.99
N ASP A 73 10.59 -1.72 7.71
CA ASP A 73 11.89 -2.10 7.13
C ASP A 73 12.90 -0.94 7.18
N LEU A 74 12.47 0.28 6.84
CA LEU A 74 13.34 1.45 6.92
C LEU A 74 13.78 1.76 8.36
N ARG A 75 12.88 1.62 9.33
CA ARG A 75 13.16 1.97 10.74
C ARG A 75 13.97 0.91 11.48
N PHE A 76 13.64 -0.36 11.30
CA PHE A 76 14.17 -1.45 12.13
C PHE A 76 15.15 -2.36 11.40
N LEU A 77 15.07 -2.44 10.07
CA LEU A 77 15.92 -3.33 9.26
C LEU A 77 16.94 -2.55 8.43
N GLY A 78 16.86 -1.21 8.43
CA GLY A 78 17.79 -0.34 7.71
C GLY A 78 17.56 -0.31 6.19
N GLY A 79 16.32 -0.56 5.74
CA GLY A 79 15.97 -0.49 4.31
C GLY A 79 16.48 -1.69 3.50
N THR A 80 16.40 -2.89 4.08
CA THR A 80 16.87 -4.13 3.42
C THR A 80 15.98 -4.56 2.26
N ILE A 81 14.68 -4.27 2.35
CA ILE A 81 13.65 -4.72 1.40
C ILE A 81 13.13 -3.53 0.58
N PHE A 82 12.84 -2.41 1.25
CA PHE A 82 12.28 -1.21 0.67
C PHE A 82 13.29 -0.06 0.69
N ARG A 83 13.44 0.60 -0.46
CA ARG A 83 14.19 1.86 -0.55
C ARG A 83 13.33 3.01 -0.01
N PRO A 84 13.93 4.07 0.58
CA PRO A 84 13.19 5.25 1.04
C PRO A 84 12.28 5.86 -0.04
N ARG A 85 12.77 5.89 -1.29
CA ARG A 85 11.98 6.37 -2.45
C ARG A 85 10.71 5.55 -2.70
N ALA A 86 10.69 4.27 -2.34
CA ALA A 86 9.51 3.43 -2.49
C ALA A 86 8.43 3.81 -1.47
N ALA A 87 8.80 4.06 -0.20
CA ALA A 87 7.87 4.55 0.81
C ALA A 87 7.29 5.92 0.41
N THR A 88 8.12 6.84 -0.08
CA THR A 88 7.65 8.12 -0.64
C THR A 88 6.73 7.92 -1.83
N GLY A 89 7.06 7.03 -2.75
CA GLY A 89 6.21 6.70 -3.89
C GLY A 89 4.84 6.18 -3.45
N LEU A 90 4.79 5.28 -2.47
CA LEU A 90 3.55 4.69 -1.95
C LEU A 90 2.69 5.78 -1.31
N ALA A 91 3.29 6.65 -0.49
CA ALA A 91 2.59 7.76 0.13
C ALA A 91 2.04 8.75 -0.92
N VAL A 92 2.82 9.06 -1.96
CA VAL A 92 2.36 9.91 -3.08
C VAL A 92 1.21 9.25 -3.83
N LEU A 93 1.31 7.95 -4.12
CA LEU A 93 0.24 7.21 -4.78
C LEU A 93 -1.06 7.30 -3.97
N VAL A 94 -1.00 7.00 -2.68
CA VAL A 94 -2.15 7.10 -1.78
C VAL A 94 -2.75 8.49 -1.85
N VAL A 95 -1.97 9.54 -1.56
CA VAL A 95 -2.48 10.92 -1.53
C VAL A 95 -3.07 11.32 -2.88
N ALA A 96 -2.44 10.95 -4.00
CA ALA A 96 -2.95 11.26 -5.33
C ALA A 96 -4.29 10.58 -5.63
N VAL A 97 -4.54 9.40 -5.08
CA VAL A 97 -5.82 8.69 -5.21
C VAL A 97 -6.87 9.22 -4.22
N SER A 98 -6.49 9.44 -2.97
CA SER A 98 -7.43 9.84 -1.91
C SER A 98 -7.94 11.26 -2.07
N VAL A 99 -7.13 12.20 -2.56
CA VAL A 99 -7.53 13.61 -2.65
C VAL A 99 -8.75 13.81 -3.56
N PRO A 100 -8.79 13.30 -4.80
CA PRO A 100 -9.99 13.38 -5.64
C PRO A 100 -11.21 12.69 -5.01
N LEU A 101 -11.00 11.54 -4.34
CA LEU A 101 -12.06 10.80 -3.68
C LEU A 101 -12.69 11.60 -2.54
N TYR A 102 -11.87 12.10 -1.62
CA TYR A 102 -12.38 12.86 -0.48
C TYR A 102 -12.91 14.23 -0.88
N ALA A 103 -12.33 14.88 -1.91
CA ALA A 103 -12.91 16.09 -2.47
C ALA A 103 -14.33 15.83 -3.01
N SER A 104 -14.52 14.71 -3.71
CA SER A 104 -15.83 14.27 -4.20
C SER A 104 -16.79 13.94 -3.04
N SER A 105 -16.36 13.16 -2.04
CA SER A 105 -17.18 12.80 -0.88
C SER A 105 -17.59 14.01 -0.01
N LEU A 106 -16.77 15.06 0.03
CA LEU A 106 -17.07 16.32 0.72
C LEU A 106 -17.96 17.26 -0.11
N GLY A 107 -18.34 16.88 -1.34
CA GLY A 107 -19.14 17.72 -2.22
C GLY A 107 -18.39 18.92 -2.82
N LEU A 108 -17.05 18.91 -2.78
CA LEU A 108 -16.21 19.96 -3.39
C LEU A 108 -16.16 19.85 -4.91
N VAL A 109 -16.54 18.69 -5.46
CA VAL A 109 -16.64 18.41 -6.89
C VAL A 109 -18.05 17.90 -7.18
N PRO A 110 -18.72 18.34 -8.25
CA PRO A 110 -20.11 17.96 -8.56
C PRO A 110 -20.27 16.51 -9.06
N TYR A 111 -19.20 15.72 -9.07
CA TYR A 111 -19.18 14.37 -9.62
C TYR A 111 -18.73 13.38 -8.54
N ASP A 112 -19.42 12.24 -8.45
CA ASP A 112 -19.04 11.13 -7.57
C ASP A 112 -17.91 10.30 -8.21
N VAL A 113 -16.68 10.59 -7.79
CA VAL A 113 -15.48 9.89 -8.28
C VAL A 113 -15.47 8.45 -7.81
N TYR A 114 -16.07 8.15 -6.65
CA TYR A 114 -16.03 6.82 -6.04
C TYR A 114 -16.73 5.77 -6.91
N VAL A 115 -17.79 6.17 -7.64
CA VAL A 115 -18.51 5.30 -8.58
C VAL A 115 -17.61 4.70 -9.65
N LEU A 116 -16.56 5.42 -10.07
CA LEU A 116 -15.64 4.96 -11.12
C LEU A 116 -14.82 3.72 -10.72
N GLY A 117 -14.74 3.42 -9.42
CA GLY A 117 -13.97 2.29 -8.88
C GLY A 117 -14.72 0.95 -8.86
N TYR A 118 -16.03 0.92 -9.14
CA TYR A 118 -16.82 -0.31 -9.21
C TYR A 118 -16.56 -1.15 -10.48
N ARG A 119 -17.13 -2.35 -10.55
CA ARG A 119 -16.93 -3.27 -11.69
C ARG A 119 -17.48 -2.62 -12.96
N GLY A 120 -16.72 -2.73 -14.06
CA GLY A 120 -17.03 -2.05 -15.32
C GLY A 120 -16.61 -0.57 -15.37
N GLY A 121 -16.13 0.00 -14.26
CA GLY A 121 -15.59 1.35 -14.20
C GLY A 121 -14.18 1.47 -14.83
N PRO A 122 -13.76 2.68 -15.24
CA PRO A 122 -12.51 2.90 -15.96
C PRO A 122 -11.26 2.88 -15.06
N VAL A 123 -11.42 2.91 -13.73
CA VAL A 123 -10.27 3.07 -12.82
C VAL A 123 -9.33 1.88 -12.90
N LEU A 124 -9.84 0.64 -12.83
CA LEU A 124 -8.99 -0.54 -12.90
C LEU A 124 -8.11 -0.56 -14.17
N PRO A 125 -8.63 -0.45 -15.40
CA PRO A 125 -7.78 -0.46 -16.60
C PRO A 125 -6.79 0.71 -16.63
N ILE A 126 -7.18 1.91 -16.19
CA ILE A 126 -6.25 3.06 -16.07
C ILE A 126 -5.07 2.71 -15.16
N PHE A 127 -5.34 2.12 -14.00
CA PHE A 127 -4.30 1.74 -13.05
C PHE A 127 -3.45 0.57 -13.55
N LEU A 128 -4.02 -0.40 -14.28
CA LEU A 128 -3.22 -1.46 -14.90
C LEU A 128 -2.23 -0.89 -15.93
N VAL A 129 -2.65 0.07 -16.76
CA VAL A 129 -1.74 0.78 -17.67
C VAL A 129 -0.67 1.55 -16.89
N ALA A 130 -1.06 2.24 -15.81
CA ALA A 130 -0.12 2.93 -14.93
C ALA A 130 0.90 1.97 -14.30
N ALA A 131 0.48 0.77 -13.88
CA ALA A 131 1.37 -0.26 -13.34
C ALA A 131 2.43 -0.68 -14.38
N VAL A 132 2.03 -0.94 -15.62
CA VAL A 132 2.96 -1.26 -16.71
C VAL A 132 3.97 -0.13 -16.93
N ALA A 133 3.50 1.12 -17.01
CA ALA A 133 4.38 2.29 -17.17
C ALA A 133 5.34 2.48 -15.99
N LEU A 134 4.87 2.26 -14.75
CA LEU A 134 5.71 2.31 -13.55
C LEU A 134 6.74 1.19 -13.55
N SER A 135 6.38 -0.02 -13.98
CA SER A 135 7.34 -1.12 -14.12
C SER A 135 8.41 -0.82 -15.18
N ALA A 136 8.02 -0.24 -16.32
CA ALA A 136 8.96 0.14 -17.38
C ALA A 136 9.97 1.22 -16.94
N THR A 137 9.60 2.06 -15.95
CA THR A 137 10.46 3.10 -15.38
C THR A 137 11.22 2.66 -14.12
N GLY A 138 11.23 1.36 -13.81
CA GLY A 138 11.95 0.80 -12.65
C GLY A 138 11.26 1.02 -11.30
N ARG A 139 10.02 1.52 -11.29
CA ARG A 139 9.23 1.77 -10.08
C ARG A 139 8.41 0.52 -9.69
N HIS A 140 9.10 -0.61 -9.57
CA HIS A 140 8.48 -1.92 -9.40
C HIS A 140 7.60 -2.05 -8.14
N VAL A 141 7.95 -1.38 -7.04
CA VAL A 141 7.12 -1.41 -5.81
C VAL A 141 5.75 -0.75 -6.02
N LEU A 142 5.68 0.34 -6.79
CA LEU A 142 4.40 0.99 -7.07
C LEU A 142 3.57 0.18 -8.05
N SER A 143 4.21 -0.36 -9.08
CA SER A 143 3.57 -1.32 -9.98
C SER A 143 3.01 -2.51 -9.19
N PHE A 144 3.78 -3.05 -8.24
CA PHE A 144 3.33 -4.16 -7.39
C PHE A 144 2.10 -3.79 -6.57
N ALA A 145 2.13 -2.64 -5.90
CA ALA A 145 1.03 -2.20 -5.05
C ALA A 145 -0.28 -2.11 -5.84
N ILE A 146 -0.23 -1.57 -7.05
CA ILE A 146 -1.37 -1.47 -7.96
C ILE A 146 -1.86 -2.86 -8.40
N LEU A 147 -0.95 -3.73 -8.86
CA LEU A 147 -1.32 -5.07 -9.30
C LEU A 147 -1.85 -5.95 -8.16
N LEU A 148 -1.30 -5.79 -6.96
CA LEU A 148 -1.75 -6.51 -5.78
C LEU A 148 -3.14 -6.04 -5.35
N ALA A 149 -3.40 -4.72 -5.36
CA ALA A 149 -4.75 -4.19 -5.14
C ALA A 149 -5.76 -4.71 -6.17
N ALA A 150 -5.34 -4.86 -7.44
CA ALA A 150 -6.20 -5.42 -8.47
C ALA A 150 -6.50 -6.90 -8.19
N ALA A 151 -5.47 -7.67 -7.81
CA ALA A 151 -5.61 -9.07 -7.46
C ALA A 151 -6.50 -9.28 -6.23
N THR A 152 -6.36 -8.47 -5.17
CA THR A 152 -7.20 -8.57 -3.97
C THR A 152 -8.67 -8.32 -4.26
N ARG A 153 -8.97 -7.43 -5.21
CA ARG A 153 -10.33 -7.18 -5.68
C ARG A 153 -10.89 -8.34 -6.49
N GLU A 154 -10.18 -8.79 -7.52
CA GLU A 154 -10.67 -9.86 -8.41
C GLU A 154 -10.82 -11.20 -7.69
N LEU A 155 -10.00 -11.45 -6.66
CA LEU A 155 -10.08 -12.63 -5.82
C LEU A 155 -11.06 -12.48 -4.63
N GLY A 156 -11.68 -11.32 -4.45
CA GLY A 156 -12.60 -11.07 -3.34
C GLY A 156 -11.94 -11.21 -1.96
N LEU A 157 -10.66 -10.84 -1.84
CA LEU A 157 -9.91 -10.98 -0.59
C LEU A 157 -10.26 -9.93 0.46
N LEU A 158 -10.83 -8.79 0.03
CA LEU A 158 -11.38 -7.77 0.91
C LEU A 158 -12.89 -7.67 0.68
N PRO A 159 -13.68 -7.28 1.72
CA PRO A 159 -15.15 -7.20 1.63
C PRO A 159 -15.70 -6.25 0.55
N SER A 160 -14.90 -5.29 0.07
CA SER A 160 -15.35 -4.28 -0.90
C SER A 160 -15.06 -4.67 -2.34
N ASP A 161 -16.04 -4.46 -3.21
CA ASP A 161 -15.91 -4.59 -4.67
C ASP A 161 -15.37 -3.33 -5.36
N ASN A 162 -15.22 -2.22 -4.62
CA ASN A 162 -14.69 -0.96 -5.14
C ASN A 162 -13.17 -0.98 -5.13
N TYR A 163 -12.55 -0.82 -6.28
CA TYR A 163 -11.10 -0.85 -6.43
C TYR A 163 -10.37 0.21 -5.60
N PHE A 164 -11.01 1.36 -5.34
CA PHE A 164 -10.41 2.40 -4.50
C PHE A 164 -10.14 1.92 -3.08
N ASP A 165 -11.00 1.07 -2.50
CA ASP A 165 -10.85 0.57 -1.13
C ASP A 165 -9.66 -0.41 -1.00
N HIS A 166 -9.24 -1.02 -2.11
CA HIS A 166 -8.03 -1.84 -2.15
C HIS A 166 -6.77 -0.98 -2.26
N LEU A 167 -6.89 0.23 -2.83
CA LEU A 167 -5.79 1.17 -3.06
C LEU A 167 -5.61 2.21 -1.95
N THR A 168 -6.65 2.57 -1.21
CA THR A 168 -6.59 3.60 -0.18
C THR A 168 -7.71 3.45 0.84
N ASP A 169 -7.47 3.98 2.03
CA ASP A 169 -8.43 4.12 3.11
C ASP A 169 -8.09 5.37 3.94
N GLY A 170 -8.98 5.77 4.85
CA GLY A 170 -8.82 7.00 5.64
C GLY A 170 -7.55 7.04 6.48
N LEU A 171 -7.20 5.94 7.14
CA LEU A 171 -5.97 5.89 7.94
C LEU A 171 -4.74 5.95 7.05
N THR A 172 -4.73 5.18 5.97
CA THR A 172 -3.63 5.15 5.02
C THR A 172 -3.39 6.51 4.38
N PHE A 173 -4.46 7.26 4.08
CA PHE A 173 -4.36 8.64 3.62
C PHE A 173 -3.71 9.56 4.65
N ILE A 174 -4.20 9.57 5.90
CA ILE A 174 -3.67 10.42 6.98
C ILE A 174 -2.18 10.12 7.21
N LEU A 175 -1.82 8.84 7.29
CA LEU A 175 -0.44 8.40 7.45
C LEU A 175 0.45 8.83 6.29
N SER A 176 -0.05 8.68 5.05
CA SER A 176 0.69 9.08 3.85
C SER A 176 0.88 10.59 3.76
N ALA A 177 -0.17 11.36 4.02
CA ALA A 177 -0.11 12.82 4.05
C ALA A 177 0.85 13.31 5.13
N GLY A 178 0.74 12.80 6.35
CA GLY A 178 1.66 13.09 7.45
C GLY A 178 3.10 12.74 7.08
N PHE A 179 3.34 11.54 6.54
CA PHE A 179 4.66 11.11 6.09
C PHE A 179 5.26 12.10 5.07
N LEU A 180 4.49 12.54 4.06
CA LEU A 180 4.98 13.49 3.06
C LEU A 180 5.27 14.87 3.66
N ILE A 181 4.41 15.36 4.55
CA ILE A 181 4.60 16.66 5.22
C ILE A 181 5.87 16.66 6.07
N PHE A 182 6.11 15.61 6.86
CA PHE A 182 7.26 15.53 7.75
C PHE A 182 8.56 15.11 7.05
N SER A 183 8.46 14.45 5.89
CA SER A 183 9.61 14.08 5.07
C SER A 183 10.01 15.16 4.06
N ALA A 184 9.21 16.21 3.88
CA ALA A 184 9.54 17.31 3.00
C ALA A 184 10.78 18.06 3.52
N PRO A 185 11.77 18.35 2.65
CA PRO A 185 12.93 19.15 3.06
C PRO A 185 12.43 20.51 3.54
N ARG A 186 12.63 20.81 4.82
CA ARG A 186 12.33 22.14 5.38
C ARG A 186 13.21 23.16 4.68
N LYS A 187 12.66 23.95 3.76
CA LYS A 187 13.32 25.18 3.31
C LYS A 187 13.54 26.02 4.57
N LYS A 188 14.79 26.33 4.91
CA LYS A 188 15.09 27.41 5.85
C LYS A 188 14.46 28.66 5.25
N LEU A 189 13.38 29.16 5.87
CA LEU A 189 12.90 30.51 5.63
C LEU A 189 14.01 31.42 6.14
N SER A 190 14.80 31.98 5.23
CA SER A 190 15.64 33.13 5.52
C SER A 190 14.71 34.30 5.80
N VAL A 191 14.52 34.61 7.08
CA VAL A 191 14.00 35.91 7.54
C VAL A 191 15.18 36.87 7.57
#